data_AF-A0A379WPU4-F1
#
_entry.id   AF-A0A379WPU4-F1
#
_cell.length_a   1.000
_cell.length_b   1.000
_cell.length_c   1.000
_cell.angle_alpha   90.00
_cell.angle_beta   90.00
_cell.angle_gamma   90.00
#
_symmetry.space_group_name_H-M   'P 1'
#
loop_
_entity.id
_entity.type
_entity.pdbx_description
1 polymer ?
#
loop_
_entity_poly.entity_id
_entity_poly.type
_entity_poly.pdbx_seq_one_letter_code
_entity_poly.pdbx_strand_id
1 'polypeptide(L)'
;MADAGLAPEVYQNNPRVGLIAGSGGGSPKFQVFGADAMRSPRGLKAVGPYVVTKAMASGVSACLATPFKIYGVNYSISSACATSAHCIAMR
;
A
#
# COMPACT_ATOMS: atom_id res chain seq x y z
N MET A 1 -8.34 7.08 -12.54
CA MET A 1 -7.55 7.98 -13.42
C MET A 1 -8.19 8.08 -14.79
N ALA A 2 -8.38 6.97 -15.52
CA ALA A 2 -9.07 6.98 -16.82
C ALA A 2 -10.48 7.59 -16.75
N ASP A 3 -11.27 7.21 -15.75
CA ASP A 3 -12.62 7.75 -15.51
C ASP A 3 -12.64 9.27 -15.24
N ALA A 4 -11.61 9.78 -14.55
CA ALA A 4 -11.43 11.21 -14.30
C ALA A 4 -10.76 11.96 -15.47
N GLY A 5 -10.44 11.28 -16.58
CA GLY A 5 -9.75 11.87 -17.73
C GLY A 5 -8.34 12.40 -17.43
N LEU A 6 -7.69 11.91 -16.37
CA LEU A 6 -6.38 12.43 -15.95
C LEU A 6 -5.25 11.81 -16.78
N ALA A 7 -4.60 12.64 -17.59
CA ALA A 7 -3.38 12.28 -18.30
C ALA A 7 -2.20 12.06 -17.32
N PRO A 8 -1.25 11.15 -17.61
CA PRO A 8 -0.08 10.87 -16.78
C PRO A 8 0.66 12.12 -16.32
N GLU A 9 0.79 13.11 -17.19
CA GLU A 9 1.56 14.33 -16.96
C GLU A 9 0.92 15.23 -15.89
N VAL A 10 -0.39 15.09 -15.65
CA VAL A 10 -1.13 15.88 -14.67
C VAL A 10 -0.86 15.39 -13.25
N TYR A 11 -0.76 14.07 -13.07
CA TYR A 11 -0.70 13.45 -11.75
C TYR A 11 0.66 12.86 -11.38
N GLN A 12 1.48 12.44 -12.35
CA GLN A 12 2.81 11.90 -12.10
C GLN A 12 3.80 13.00 -11.74
N ASN A 13 4.72 12.71 -10.81
CA ASN A 13 5.80 13.59 -10.37
C ASN A 13 5.35 14.96 -9.82
N ASN A 14 4.07 15.11 -9.48
CA ASN A 14 3.51 16.37 -9.01
C ASN A 14 3.44 16.40 -7.47
N PRO A 15 4.17 17.30 -6.78
CA PRO A 15 4.13 17.40 -5.31
C PRO A 15 2.75 17.78 -4.74
N ARG A 16 1.84 18.30 -5.58
CA ARG A 16 0.46 18.64 -5.19
C ARG A 16 -0.50 17.45 -5.27
N VAL A 17 -0.06 16.34 -5.84
CA VAL A 17 -0.87 15.13 -6.01
C VAL A 17 -0.39 14.07 -5.04
N GLY A 18 -1.28 13.71 -4.11
CA GLY A 18 -1.03 12.69 -3.09
C GLY A 18 -1.96 11.49 -3.22
N LEU A 19 -1.68 10.48 -2.40
CA LEU A 19 -2.42 9.24 -2.29
C LEU A 19 -2.64 8.91 -0.81
N ILE A 20 -3.90 8.79 -0.41
CA ILE A 20 -4.29 8.25 0.89
C ILE A 20 -5.16 7.04 0.61
N ALA A 21 -4.61 5.85 0.84
CA ALA A 21 -5.31 4.59 0.61
C ALA A 21 -4.82 3.56 1.63
N GLY A 22 -5.73 2.94 2.35
CA GLY A 22 -5.41 1.99 3.41
C GLY A 22 -6.27 0.74 3.37
N SER A 23 -5.80 -0.28 4.08
CA SER A 23 -6.54 -1.51 4.35
C SER A 23 -6.66 -1.68 5.86
N GLY A 24 -7.86 -2.05 6.33
CA GLY A 24 -8.11 -2.27 7.76
C GLY A 24 -7.22 -3.37 8.37
N GLY A 25 -6.87 -4.40 7.59
CA GLY A 25 -6.15 -5.58 8.07
C GLY A 25 -4.79 -5.83 7.41
N GLY A 26 -4.32 -4.94 6.55
CA GLY A 26 -3.12 -5.22 5.74
C GLY A 26 -3.30 -6.50 4.91
N SER A 27 -2.36 -7.43 5.02
CA SER A 27 -2.51 -8.79 4.46
C SER A 27 -2.20 -9.87 5.49
N PRO A 28 -3.22 -10.39 6.22
CA PRO A 28 -3.03 -11.48 7.17
C PRO A 28 -2.43 -12.73 6.52
N LYS A 29 -2.80 -12.99 5.25
CA LYS A 29 -2.26 -14.10 4.46
C LYS A 29 -0.74 -14.03 4.32
N PHE A 30 -0.19 -12.86 3.99
CA PHE A 30 1.26 -12.71 3.82
C PHE A 30 2.00 -12.62 5.16
N GLN A 31 1.33 -12.18 6.23
CA GLN A 31 1.87 -12.26 7.59
C GLN A 31 2.05 -13.71 8.03
N VAL A 32 1.02 -14.55 7.85
CA VAL A 32 1.09 -15.99 8.14
C VAL A 32 2.13 -16.68 7.26
N PHE A 33 2.12 -16.40 5.95
CA PHE A 33 3.12 -16.92 5.02
C PHE A 33 4.55 -16.57 5.45
N GLY A 34 4.81 -15.33 5.85
CA GLY A 34 6.13 -14.91 6.30
C GLY A 34 6.60 -15.67 7.54
N ALA A 35 5.70 -15.88 8.51
CA ALA A 35 6.00 -16.65 9.71
C ALA A 35 6.28 -18.13 9.39
N ASP A 36 5.45 -18.76 8.56
CA ASP A 36 5.61 -20.17 8.21
C ASP A 36 6.83 -20.41 7.32
N ALA A 37 7.10 -19.51 6.38
CA ALA A 37 8.29 -19.54 5.55
C ALA A 37 9.57 -19.41 6.38
N MET A 38 9.56 -18.52 7.40
CA MET A 38 10.71 -18.35 8.31
C MET A 38 10.96 -19.59 9.18
N ARG A 39 9.90 -20.32 9.56
CA ARG A 39 9.99 -21.59 10.30
C ARG A 39 10.44 -22.77 9.44
N SER A 40 10.39 -22.64 8.12
CA SER A 40 10.81 -23.70 7.20
C SER A 40 12.33 -23.92 7.21
N PRO A 41 12.84 -25.07 6.73
CA PRO A 41 14.29 -25.33 6.62
C PRO A 41 15.05 -24.32 5.75
N ARG A 42 14.33 -23.56 4.91
CA ARG A 42 14.90 -22.52 4.05
C ARG A 42 14.99 -21.15 4.72
N GLY A 43 14.33 -20.96 5.87
CA GLY A 43 14.34 -19.73 6.66
C GLY A 43 14.11 -18.47 5.83
N LEU A 44 15.00 -17.49 5.96
CA LEU A 44 14.94 -16.20 5.27
C LEU A 44 14.81 -16.32 3.74
N LYS A 45 15.40 -17.36 3.13
CA LYS A 45 15.29 -17.58 1.68
C LYS A 45 13.87 -17.93 1.24
N ALA A 46 13.08 -18.57 2.09
CA ALA A 46 11.67 -18.86 1.79
C ALA A 46 10.76 -17.64 1.98
N VAL A 47 11.10 -16.74 2.92
CA VAL A 47 10.36 -15.48 3.12
C VAL A 47 10.49 -14.61 1.87
N GLY A 48 11.72 -14.44 1.37
CA GLY A 48 11.99 -13.58 0.22
C GLY A 48 11.80 -12.07 0.50
N PRO A 49 12.25 -11.19 -0.42
CA PRO A 49 12.35 -9.76 -0.15
C PRO A 49 11.02 -8.99 -0.22
N TYR A 50 9.95 -9.60 -0.74
CA TYR A 50 8.69 -8.92 -1.06
C TYR A 50 7.57 -9.12 -0.02
N VAL A 51 7.81 -9.86 1.06
CA VAL A 51 6.77 -10.10 2.08
C VAL A 51 6.46 -8.83 2.85
N VAL A 52 7.47 -7.99 3.10
CA VAL A 52 7.31 -6.75 3.88
C VAL A 52 6.33 -5.79 3.21
N THR A 53 6.48 -5.53 1.91
CA THR A 53 5.58 -4.63 1.15
C THR A 53 4.16 -5.18 1.01
N LYS A 54 4.00 -6.51 1.10
CA LYS A 54 2.69 -7.18 1.07
C LYS A 54 2.00 -7.23 2.43
N ALA A 55 2.76 -7.38 3.52
CA ALA A 55 2.24 -7.61 4.86
C ALA A 55 2.02 -6.33 5.67
N MET A 56 2.76 -5.25 5.37
CA MET A 56 2.65 -3.97 6.06
C MET A 56 1.24 -3.35 5.89
N ALA A 57 0.76 -2.64 6.92
CA ALA A 57 -0.54 -1.95 6.87
C ALA A 57 -0.58 -0.85 5.79
N SER A 58 0.57 -0.25 5.49
CA SER A 58 0.76 0.75 4.43
C SER A 58 1.00 0.14 3.04
N GLY A 59 0.78 -1.17 2.88
CA GLY A 59 1.10 -1.88 1.64
C GLY A 59 0.32 -1.33 0.45
N VAL A 60 -0.93 -0.93 0.67
CA VAL A 60 -1.80 -0.36 -0.38
C VAL A 60 -1.25 0.96 -0.90
N SER A 61 -0.94 1.93 -0.02
CA SER A 61 -0.41 3.22 -0.46
C SER A 61 0.98 3.07 -1.07
N ALA A 62 1.85 2.24 -0.50
CA ALA A 62 3.22 2.02 -1.00
C ALA A 62 3.24 1.35 -2.38
N CYS A 63 2.41 0.32 -2.59
CA CYS A 63 2.33 -0.42 -3.85
C CYS A 63 1.70 0.41 -4.98
N LEU A 64 0.88 1.42 -4.65
CA LEU A 64 0.26 2.31 -5.64
C LEU A 64 1.12 3.56 -5.90
N ALA A 65 1.70 4.18 -4.87
CA ALA A 65 2.45 5.42 -5.03
C ALA A 65 3.67 5.27 -5.95
N THR A 66 4.36 4.12 -5.87
CA THR A 66 5.60 3.86 -6.62
C THR A 66 5.35 3.77 -8.15
N PRO A 67 4.47 2.88 -8.66
CA PRO A 67 4.21 2.80 -10.10
C PRO A 67 3.49 4.02 -10.66
N PHE A 68 2.65 4.70 -9.85
CA PHE A 68 1.93 5.91 -10.28
C PHE A 68 2.71 7.21 -10.07
N LYS A 69 3.96 7.15 -9.60
CA LYS A 69 4.86 8.30 -9.39
C LYS A 69 4.22 9.43 -8.58
N ILE A 70 3.56 9.07 -7.48
CA ILE A 70 2.90 10.04 -6.59
C ILE A 70 3.95 10.69 -5.68
N TYR A 71 4.09 12.02 -5.75
CA TYR A 71 5.12 12.78 -5.03
C TYR A 71 4.57 13.69 -3.91
N GLY A 72 3.25 13.82 -3.80
CA GLY A 72 2.61 14.50 -2.67
C GLY A 72 2.48 13.60 -1.44
N VAL A 73 1.43 13.84 -0.64
CA VAL A 73 1.16 13.04 0.57
C VAL A 73 1.02 11.56 0.24
N ASN A 74 1.64 10.67 1.03
CA ASN A 74 1.58 9.22 0.83
C ASN A 74 1.54 8.50 2.17
N TYR A 75 0.37 8.04 2.58
CA TYR A 75 0.19 7.23 3.79
C TYR A 75 -1.11 6.42 3.73
N SER A 76 -1.26 5.50 4.68
CA SER A 76 -2.48 4.70 4.85
C SER A 76 -3.10 5.01 6.21
N ILE A 77 -4.42 5.14 6.24
CA ILE A 77 -5.21 5.17 7.47
C ILE A 77 -5.80 3.77 7.65
N SER A 78 -6.01 3.34 8.90
CA SER A 78 -6.77 2.14 9.23
C SER A 78 -7.70 2.45 10.39
N SER A 79 -9.01 2.25 10.16
CA SER A 79 -10.09 2.43 11.14
C SER A 79 -11.14 1.33 10.97
N ALA A 80 -10.67 0.10 10.75
CA ALA A 80 -11.51 -1.08 10.47
C ALA A 80 -12.48 -0.81 9.30
N CYS A 81 -13.80 -0.93 9.51
CA CYS A 81 -14.82 -0.72 8.48
C CYS A 81 -14.83 0.73 7.94
N ALA A 82 -14.39 1.70 8.73
CA ALA A 82 -14.37 3.12 8.34
C ALA A 82 -13.09 3.54 7.61
N THR A 83 -12.17 2.60 7.33
CA THR A 83 -10.83 2.89 6.81
C THR A 83 -10.86 3.75 5.54
N SER A 84 -11.60 3.31 4.52
CA SER A 84 -11.70 4.01 3.25
C SER A 84 -12.45 5.34 3.40
N ALA A 85 -13.47 5.39 4.26
CA ALA A 85 -14.18 6.64 4.56
C ALA A 85 -13.23 7.69 5.17
N HIS A 86 -12.39 7.29 6.13
CA HIS A 86 -11.40 8.18 6.73
C HIS A 86 -10.29 8.57 5.74
N CYS A 87 -9.93 7.69 4.79
CA CYS A 87 -9.00 8.03 3.70
C CYS A 87 -9.53 9.15 2.79
N ILE A 88 -10.84 9.19 2.55
CA ILE A 88 -11.48 10.23 1.75
C ILE A 88 -11.65 11.53 2.55
N ALA A 89 -12.02 11.41 3.84
CA ALA A 89 -12.37 12.55 4.69
C ALA A 89 -11.17 13.39 5.18
N MET A 90 -9.94 12.85 5.17
CA MET A 90 -8.74 13.59 5.62
C MET A 90 -8.18 14.57 4.56
N ARG A 91 -9.05 15.34 3.91
CA ARG A 91 -8.67 16.45 3.02
C ARG A 91 -9.05 17.80 3.62
#